data_AF-A0A838HDJ7-F1
#
_entry.id   AF-A0A838HDJ7-F1
#
_cell.length_a   1.000
_cell.length_b   1.000
_cell.length_c   1.000
_cell.angle_alpha   90.00
_cell.angle_beta   90.00
_cell.angle_gamma   90.00
#
_symmetry.space_group_name_H-M   'P 1'
#
loop_
_entity.id
_entity.type
_entity.pdbx_description
1 polymer ?
#
loop_
_entity_poly.entity_id
_entity_poly.type
_entity_poly.pdbx_seq_one_letter_code
_entity_poly.pdbx_strand_id
1 'polypeptide(L)'
;MAIEKLVLASGKVSWRARWRDDQNRQRSKSFRRKVDAERFMTALDHAKNLGAYVDPSAGRMTIGEFAEKWLAAQLHLKPKTKASYRSLLTNCVLPRWGRVPMGRITFGSVAEWVNEM
;
A
#
# COMPACT_ATOMS: atom_id res chain seq x y z
N MET A 1 -1.33 4.39 -19.66
CA MET A 1 -1.69 5.37 -18.60
C MET A 1 -2.39 6.53 -19.27
N ALA A 2 -3.54 7.00 -18.78
CA ALA A 2 -4.37 7.99 -19.50
C ALA A 2 -4.97 9.05 -18.57
N ILE A 3 -5.14 10.28 -19.06
CA ILE A 3 -5.85 11.36 -18.38
C ILE A 3 -7.05 11.76 -19.25
N GLU A 4 -8.25 11.70 -18.67
CA GLU A 4 -9.51 12.00 -19.36
C GLU A 4 -10.17 13.24 -18.77
N LYS A 5 -10.69 14.12 -19.63
CA LYS A 5 -11.56 15.21 -19.20
C LYS A 5 -12.98 14.68 -19.03
N LEU A 6 -13.60 14.97 -17.90
CA LEU A 6 -14.98 14.65 -17.56
C LEU A 6 -15.75 15.93 -17.31
N VAL A 7 -16.95 16.02 -17.87
CA VAL A 7 -17.91 17.06 -17.53
C VAL A 7 -18.94 16.43 -16.61
N LEU A 8 -19.01 16.92 -15.37
CA LEU A 8 -19.99 16.45 -14.40
C LEU A 8 -21.37 17.01 -14.74
N ALA A 9 -22.44 16.33 -14.31
CA ALA A 9 -23.83 16.78 -14.51
C ALA A 9 -24.09 18.20 -13.93
N SER A 10 -23.25 18.66 -13.02
CA SER A 10 -23.25 20.03 -12.47
C SER A 10 -22.55 21.08 -13.35
N GLY A 11 -22.15 20.74 -14.57
CA GLY A 11 -21.40 21.62 -15.49
C GLY A 11 -19.91 21.79 -15.14
N LYS A 12 -19.45 21.22 -14.01
CA LYS A 12 -18.05 21.31 -13.57
C LYS A 12 -17.15 20.34 -14.33
N VAL A 13 -15.98 20.81 -14.75
CA VAL A 13 -14.93 19.96 -15.36
C VAL A 13 -14.14 19.24 -14.29
N SER A 14 -13.87 17.96 -14.51
CA SER A 14 -13.02 17.09 -13.70
C SER A 14 -12.05 16.34 -14.62
N TRP A 15 -10.89 15.94 -14.09
CA TRP A 15 -9.82 15.28 -14.82
C TRP A 15 -9.53 13.93 -14.17
N ARG A 16 -9.78 12.83 -14.89
CA ARG A 16 -9.61 11.48 -14.38
C ARG A 16 -8.30 10.88 -14.86
N ALA A 17 -7.39 10.61 -13.93
CA ALA A 17 -6.21 9.80 -14.18
C ALA A 17 -6.57 8.31 -14.09
N ARG A 18 -6.21 7.52 -15.10
CA ARG A 18 -6.37 6.06 -15.16
C ARG A 18 -5.02 5.36 -15.26
N TRP A 19 -4.78 4.41 -14.39
CA TRP A 19 -3.58 3.58 -14.38
C TRP A 19 -3.92 2.12 -14.05
N ARG A 20 -3.01 1.19 -14.35
CA ARG A 20 -3.09 -0.19 -13.87
C ARG A 20 -2.16 -0.38 -12.67
N ASP A 21 -2.63 -1.08 -11.64
CA ASP A 21 -1.78 -1.50 -10.54
C ASP A 21 -0.87 -2.69 -10.93
N ASP A 22 -0.02 -3.10 -10.01
CA ASP A 22 0.88 -4.27 -10.12
C ASP A 22 0.12 -5.58 -10.35
N GLN A 23 -1.12 -5.66 -9.88
CA GLN A 23 -2.06 -6.77 -10.10
C GLN A 23 -2.87 -6.61 -11.40
N ASN A 24 -2.45 -5.71 -12.29
CA ASN A 24 -3.06 -5.43 -13.58
C ASN A 24 -4.53 -4.93 -13.52
N ARG A 25 -5.01 -4.50 -12.35
CA ARG A 25 -6.36 -3.96 -12.17
C ARG A 25 -6.41 -2.49 -12.56
N GLN A 26 -7.50 -2.10 -13.18
CA GLN A 26 -7.72 -0.72 -13.60
C GLN A 26 -8.14 0.14 -12.40
N ARG A 27 -7.35 1.18 -12.11
CA ARG A 27 -7.62 2.17 -11.09
C ARG A 27 -7.83 3.55 -11.72
N SER A 28 -8.60 4.37 -11.04
CA SER A 28 -8.81 5.76 -11.47
C SER A 28 -8.96 6.71 -10.30
N LYS A 29 -8.53 7.95 -10.50
CA LYS A 29 -8.68 9.05 -9.53
C LYS A 29 -9.03 10.33 -10.29
N SER A 30 -10.01 11.07 -9.77
CA SER A 30 -10.50 12.30 -10.38
C SER A 30 -9.95 13.53 -9.65
N PHE A 31 -9.61 14.57 -10.41
CA PHE A 31 -9.02 15.82 -9.95
C PHE A 31 -9.79 17.01 -10.52
N ARG A 32 -9.77 18.15 -9.83
CA ARG A 32 -10.43 19.37 -10.34
C ARG A 32 -9.64 20.04 -11.47
N ARG A 33 -8.31 19.95 -11.45
CA ARG A 33 -7.42 20.57 -12.44
C ARG A 33 -6.61 19.52 -13.19
N LYS A 34 -6.33 19.78 -14.47
CA LYS A 34 -5.50 18.93 -15.32
C LYS A 34 -4.11 18.73 -14.74
N VAL A 35 -3.49 19.82 -14.30
CA VAL A 35 -2.14 19.85 -13.74
C VAL A 35 -2.02 18.95 -12.50
N ASP A 36 -3.06 18.87 -11.66
CA ASP A 36 -3.05 17.99 -10.50
C ASP A 36 -3.09 16.50 -10.91
N ALA A 37 -3.83 16.16 -11.96
CA ALA A 37 -3.87 14.81 -12.53
C ALA A 37 -2.54 14.42 -13.20
N GLU A 38 -1.91 15.35 -13.92
CA GLU A 38 -0.59 15.16 -14.55
C GLU A 38 0.48 14.93 -13.48
N ARG A 39 0.56 15.79 -12.46
CA ARG A 39 1.48 15.63 -11.32
C ARG A 39 1.30 14.29 -10.61
N PHE A 40 0.06 13.88 -10.39
CA PHE A 40 -0.23 12.59 -9.78
C PHE A 40 0.29 11.42 -10.62
N MET A 41 0.12 11.47 -11.95
CA MET A 41 0.60 10.41 -12.84
C MET A 41 2.12 10.35 -12.89
N THR A 42 2.81 11.50 -12.90
CA THR A 42 4.28 11.55 -12.83
C THR A 42 4.79 10.97 -11.50
N ALA A 43 4.17 11.34 -10.37
CA ALA A 43 4.53 10.78 -9.07
C ALA A 43 4.29 9.26 -8.99
N LEU A 44 3.21 8.78 -9.61
CA LEU A 44 2.86 7.37 -9.67
C LEU A 44 3.83 6.57 -10.55
N ASP A 45 4.27 7.13 -11.68
CA ASP A 45 5.28 6.53 -12.54
C ASP A 45 6.64 6.44 -11.82
N HIS A 46 7.06 7.51 -11.16
CA HIS A 46 8.26 7.53 -10.33
C HIS A 46 8.20 6.48 -9.20
N ALA A 47 7.06 6.38 -8.50
CA ALA A 47 6.87 5.36 -7.46
C ALA A 47 6.95 3.93 -8.02
N LYS A 48 6.45 3.70 -9.24
CA LYS A 48 6.56 2.39 -9.91
C LYS A 48 7.99 2.06 -10.30
N ASN A 49 8.71 3.03 -10.88
CA ASN A 49 10.11 2.85 -11.30
C ASN A 49 11.02 2.53 -10.10
N LEU A 50 10.70 3.08 -8.92
CA LEU A 50 11.40 2.79 -7.67
C LEU A 50 10.95 1.50 -6.97
N GLY A 51 9.97 0.77 -7.51
CA GLY A 51 9.36 -0.38 -6.81
C GLY A 51 8.61 -0.02 -5.52
N ALA A 52 8.38 1.27 -5.27
CA ALA A 52 7.71 1.82 -4.09
C ALA A 52 6.19 1.95 -4.28
N TYR A 53 5.67 1.54 -5.44
CA TYR A 53 4.24 1.60 -5.73
C TYR A 53 3.48 0.51 -4.98
N VAL A 54 2.83 0.89 -3.88
CA VAL A 54 1.88 0.05 -3.15
C VAL A 54 0.47 0.42 -3.61
N ASP A 55 -0.34 -0.57 -4.00
CA ASP A 55 -1.76 -0.35 -4.31
C ASP A 55 -2.42 0.41 -3.13
N PRO A 56 -3.05 1.58 -3.38
CA PRO A 56 -3.64 2.41 -2.32
C PRO A 56 -4.73 1.72 -1.49
N SER A 57 -5.31 0.65 -2.03
CA SER A 57 -6.26 -0.22 -1.33
C SER A 57 -5.57 -1.37 -0.59
N ALA A 58 -4.47 -1.93 -1.12
CA ALA A 58 -3.67 -2.93 -0.42
C ALA A 58 -2.93 -2.34 0.79
N GLY A 59 -2.54 -1.06 0.70
CA GLY A 59 -1.89 -0.34 1.80
C GLY A 59 -2.78 -0.04 3.00
N ARG A 60 -4.10 -0.31 2.95
CA ARG A 60 -5.03 -0.09 4.07
C ARG A 60 -5.00 -1.19 5.10
N MET A 61 -4.66 -2.41 4.67
CA MET A 61 -4.59 -3.54 5.56
C MET A 61 -3.44 -3.33 6.54
N THR A 62 -3.72 -3.50 7.82
CA THR A 62 -2.73 -3.31 8.87
C THR A 62 -1.74 -4.48 8.91
N ILE A 63 -0.56 -4.26 9.47
CA ILE A 63 0.40 -5.35 9.71
C ILE A 63 -0.19 -6.42 10.64
N GLY A 64 -1.02 -6.04 11.62
CA GLY A 64 -1.68 -7.01 12.49
C GLY A 64 -2.60 -7.95 11.74
N GLU A 65 -3.48 -7.41 10.90
CA GLU A 65 -4.35 -8.22 10.03
C GLU A 65 -3.54 -9.09 9.06
N PHE A 66 -2.41 -8.59 8.58
CA PHE A 66 -1.52 -9.34 7.68
C PHE A 66 -0.82 -10.48 8.38
N ALA A 67 -0.27 -10.24 9.56
CA ALA A 67 0.41 -11.23 10.35
C ALA A 67 -0.48 -12.44 10.64
N GLU A 68 -1.75 -12.22 11.00
CA GLU A 68 -2.68 -13.32 11.25
C GLU A 68 -3.04 -14.10 9.98
N LYS A 69 -3.33 -13.41 8.87
CA LYS A 69 -3.59 -14.09 7.58
C LYS A 69 -2.38 -14.88 7.11
N TRP A 70 -1.19 -14.32 7.23
CA TRP A 70 0.06 -14.97 6.84
C TRP A 70 0.32 -16.22 7.69
N LEU A 71 0.19 -16.12 9.02
CA LEU A 71 0.32 -17.26 9.93
C LEU A 71 -0.73 -18.35 9.66
N ALA A 72 -1.97 -17.97 9.34
CA ALA A 72 -3.02 -18.92 8.99
C ALA A 72 -2.70 -19.68 7.70
N ALA A 73 -2.13 -18.99 6.70
CA ALA A 73 -1.72 -19.58 5.43
C ALA A 73 -0.51 -20.53 5.52
N GLN A 74 0.27 -20.47 6.61
CA GLN A 74 1.40 -21.39 6.85
C GLN A 74 0.92 -22.78 7.31
N LEU A 75 0.31 -23.53 6.40
CA LEU A 75 -0.23 -24.88 6.65
C LEU A 75 0.86 -25.97 6.64
N HIS A 76 1.97 -25.73 5.94
CA HIS A 76 3.06 -26.70 5.76
C HIS A 76 4.12 -26.65 6.87
N LEU A 77 4.04 -25.66 7.77
CA LEU A 77 5.04 -25.49 8.83
C LEU A 77 4.79 -26.44 10.00
N LYS A 78 5.88 -26.98 10.54
CA LYS A 78 5.84 -27.71 11.81
C LYS A 78 5.30 -26.79 12.92
N PRO A 79 4.53 -27.32 13.89
CA PRO A 79 3.93 -26.51 14.96
C PRO A 79 4.94 -25.63 15.71
N LYS A 80 6.15 -26.14 15.96
CA LYS A 80 7.24 -25.39 16.62
C LYS A 80 7.67 -24.15 15.85
N THR A 81 7.79 -24.25 14.52
CA THR A 81 8.16 -23.12 13.65
C THR A 81 7.04 -22.08 13.63
N LYS A 82 5.79 -22.52 13.52
CA LYS A 82 4.63 -21.64 13.56
C LYS A 82 4.52 -20.88 14.90
N ALA A 83 4.78 -21.55 16.02
CA ALA A 83 4.83 -20.93 17.34
C ALA A 83 5.98 -19.91 17.45
N SER A 84 7.16 -20.23 16.91
CA SER A 84 8.30 -19.31 16.89
C SER A 84 8.00 -18.05 16.09
N TYR A 85 7.39 -18.18 14.90
CA TYR A 85 6.95 -17.05 14.10
C TYR A 85 5.90 -16.20 14.81
N ARG A 86 4.92 -16.84 15.46
CA ARG A 86 3.94 -16.11 16.28
C ARG A 86 4.62 -15.33 17.40
N SER A 87 5.59 -15.91 18.10
CA SER A 87 6.32 -15.21 19.15
C SER A 87 7.10 -14.00 18.62
N LEU A 88 7.80 -14.13 17.49
CA LEU A 88 8.50 -13.00 16.87
C LEU A 88 7.54 -11.89 16.45
N LEU A 89 6.41 -12.26 15.85
CA LEU A 89 5.38 -11.28 15.47
C LEU A 89 4.82 -10.57 16.70
N THR A 90 4.43 -11.29 17.74
CA THR A 90 3.85 -10.70 18.97
C THR A 90 4.84 -9.84 19.75
N ASN A 91 6.10 -10.25 19.84
CA ASN A 91 7.07 -9.59 20.70
C ASN A 91 7.83 -8.45 20.00
N CYS A 92 8.09 -8.59 18.70
CA CYS A 92 8.91 -7.62 17.97
C CYS A 92 8.07 -6.73 17.06
N VAL A 93 7.25 -7.33 16.19
CA VAL A 93 6.64 -6.61 15.07
C VAL A 93 5.34 -5.91 15.46
N LEU A 94 4.42 -6.63 16.08
CA LEU A 94 3.07 -6.15 16.40
C LEU A 94 3.03 -4.98 17.41
N PRO A 95 3.93 -4.87 18.41
CA PRO A 95 3.92 -3.73 19.32
C PRO A 95 4.11 -2.39 18.59
N ARG A 96 4.98 -2.35 17.58
CA ARG A 96 5.31 -1.14 16.83
C ARG A 96 4.44 -0.92 15.59
N TRP A 97 4.11 -2.00 14.89
CA TRP A 97 3.51 -1.93 13.55
C TRP A 97 2.08 -2.48 13.47
N GLY A 98 1.58 -3.16 14.51
CA GLY A 98 0.33 -3.92 14.42
C GLY A 98 -0.89 -3.12 13.96
N ARG A 99 -0.97 -1.82 14.32
CA ARG A 99 -2.05 -0.91 13.90
C ARG A 99 -1.70 -0.05 12.68
N VAL A 100 -0.49 -0.19 12.15
CA VAL A 100 0.00 0.62 11.03
C VAL A 100 -0.46 -0.02 9.71
N PRO A 101 -1.14 0.73 8.84
CA PRO A 101 -1.44 0.27 7.49
C PRO A 101 -0.15 0.01 6.72
N MET A 102 -0.05 -1.11 6.00
CA MET A 102 1.17 -1.49 5.26
C MET A 102 1.67 -0.38 4.32
N GLY A 103 0.77 0.38 3.71
CA GLY A 103 1.12 1.48 2.81
C GLY A 103 1.69 2.73 3.49
N ARG A 104 1.74 2.78 4.83
CA ARG A 104 2.38 3.87 5.60
C ARG A 104 3.78 3.52 6.10
N ILE A 105 4.23 2.28 5.92
CA ILE A 105 5.55 1.85 6.37
C ILE A 105 6.57 2.28 5.33
N THR A 106 7.59 3.00 5.77
CA THR A 106 8.69 3.46 4.91
C THR A 106 9.98 2.75 5.31
N PHE A 107 10.92 2.64 4.38
CA PHE A 107 12.25 2.08 4.67
C PHE A 107 12.94 2.80 5.81
N GLY A 108 12.88 4.13 5.86
CA GLY A 108 13.45 4.93 6.95
C GLY A 108 12.83 4.58 8.30
N SER A 109 11.49 4.48 8.37
CA SER A 109 10.81 4.12 9.61
C SER A 109 11.09 2.70 10.10
N VAL A 110 11.44 1.79 9.18
CA VAL A 110 11.90 0.43 9.54
C VAL A 110 13.34 0.46 10.04
N ALA A 111 14.22 1.22 9.41
CA ALA A 111 15.61 1.36 9.83
C ALA A 111 15.73 2.02 11.22
N GLU A 112 14.94 3.05 11.50
CA GLU A 112 14.83 3.65 12.84
C GLU A 112 14.43 2.61 13.87
N TRP A 113 13.36 1.86 13.60
CA TRP A 113 12.87 0.83 14.51
C TRP A 113 13.91 -0.27 14.77
N VAL A 114 14.64 -0.72 13.75
CA VAL A 114 15.69 -1.74 13.92
C VAL A 114 16.86 -1.22 14.78
N ASN A 115 17.17 0.08 14.72
CA ASN A 115 18.20 0.69 15.57
C ASN A 115 17.74 0.90 17.02
N GLU A 116 16.43 0.94 17.28
CA GLU A 116 15.83 1.09 18.61
C GLU A 116 15.65 -0.24 19.36
N MET A 117 15.81 -1.38 18.66
CA MET A 117 15.71 -2.73 19.22
C MET A 117 17.03 -3.23 19.81
#